data_AF-A0A818TEU1-F1
#
_entry.id   AF-A0A818TEU1-F1
#
_cell.length_a   1.000
_cell.length_b   1.000
_cell.length_c   1.000
_cell.angle_alpha   90.00
_cell.angle_beta   90.00
_cell.angle_gamma   90.00
#
_symmetry.space_group_name_H-M   'P 1'
#
loop_
_entity.id
_entity.type
_entity.pdbx_description
1 polymer ?
#
loop_
_entity_poly.entity_id
_entity_poly.type
_entity_poly.pdbx_seq_one_letter_code
_entity_poly.pdbx_strand_id
1 'polypeptide(L)'
;MADKKAKKAAQRATSNVFTMFDQKQVQEFKEAFGLMDQDRDGSISFDDLKEVYSSLGKSPKESDLKQMIEETGGPVNFTKLLQMFGDRLHGTDAEDVLMNGFKTFDTDGKGFLNRDNLRDLLTTMGHPNERLTDIEFNQMLEGAPIDAKGLLDFGAFTKQIKRGKEDE
;
A
#
# COMPACT_ATOMS: atom_id res chain seq x y z
N MET A 1 -4.32 27.57 -24.97
CA MET A 1 -5.22 26.40 -24.97
C MET A 1 -4.66 25.20 -24.20
N ALA A 2 -3.39 25.21 -23.76
CA ALA A 2 -2.78 24.13 -22.97
C ALA A 2 -3.29 24.05 -21.52
N ASP A 3 -3.60 25.20 -20.89
CA ASP A 3 -3.98 25.28 -19.47
C ASP A 3 -5.31 24.62 -19.12
N LYS A 4 -6.30 24.66 -20.03
CA LYS A 4 -7.61 24.02 -19.82
C LYS A 4 -7.52 22.49 -19.88
N LYS A 5 -6.53 21.93 -20.57
CA LYS A 5 -6.37 20.47 -20.74
C LYS A 5 -5.69 19.85 -19.50
N ALA A 6 -4.68 20.53 -18.94
CA ALA A 6 -4.01 20.15 -17.70
C ALA A 6 -4.95 20.20 -16.48
N LYS A 7 -5.74 21.26 -16.33
CA LYS A 7 -6.75 21.38 -15.26
C LYS A 7 -7.79 20.24 -15.29
N LYS A 8 -8.22 19.82 -16.48
CA LYS A 8 -9.25 18.78 -16.66
C LYS A 8 -8.71 17.36 -16.39
N ALA A 9 -7.43 17.12 -16.64
CA ALA A 9 -6.76 15.86 -16.30
C ALA A 9 -6.49 15.74 -14.79
N ALA A 10 -6.00 16.82 -14.16
CA ALA A 10 -5.83 16.91 -12.71
C ALA A 10 -7.17 16.75 -11.96
N GLN A 11 -8.27 17.33 -12.48
CA GLN A 11 -9.63 17.17 -11.92
C GLN A 11 -10.19 15.74 -12.01
N ARG A 12 -9.78 14.97 -13.02
CA ARG A 12 -10.21 13.56 -13.19
C ARG A 12 -9.40 12.61 -12.31
N ALA A 13 -8.10 12.83 -12.18
CA ALA A 13 -7.24 12.07 -11.28
C ALA A 13 -7.62 12.30 -9.81
N THR A 14 -7.88 13.56 -9.42
CA THR A 14 -8.43 13.90 -8.09
C THR A 14 -9.79 13.27 -7.84
N SER A 15 -10.73 13.31 -8.78
CA SER A 15 -12.07 12.74 -8.53
C SER A 15 -12.04 11.22 -8.34
N ASN A 16 -11.11 10.51 -8.98
CA ASN A 16 -10.99 9.06 -8.83
C ASN A 16 -10.30 8.65 -7.53
N VAL A 17 -9.35 9.45 -7.02
CA VAL A 17 -8.64 9.09 -5.78
C VAL A 17 -9.55 9.17 -4.55
N PHE A 18 -10.50 10.10 -4.53
CA PHE A 18 -11.47 10.18 -3.43
C PHE A 18 -12.49 9.04 -3.45
N THR A 19 -12.77 8.43 -4.60
CA THR A 19 -13.68 7.27 -4.68
C THR A 19 -13.05 5.95 -4.27
N MET A 20 -11.73 5.94 -4.10
CA MET A 20 -10.96 4.76 -3.71
C MET A 20 -11.01 4.48 -2.20
N PHE A 21 -11.37 5.49 -1.41
CA PHE A 21 -11.43 5.43 0.04
C PHE A 21 -12.86 5.64 0.50
N ASP A 22 -13.28 4.93 1.54
CA ASP A 22 -14.57 5.21 2.17
C ASP A 22 -14.52 6.54 2.95
N GLN A 23 -15.70 7.07 3.29
CA GLN A 23 -15.79 8.36 4.00
C GLN A 23 -15.05 8.36 5.35
N LYS A 24 -14.96 7.21 6.03
CA LYS A 24 -14.29 7.11 7.32
C LYS A 24 -12.78 7.19 7.12
N GLN A 25 -12.23 6.47 6.14
CA GLN A 25 -10.81 6.53 5.76
C GLN A 25 -10.42 7.95 5.33
N VAL A 26 -11.23 8.60 4.47
CA VAL A 26 -10.96 9.99 4.06
C VAL A 26 -10.93 10.93 5.27
N GLN A 27 -11.81 10.73 6.24
CA GLN A 27 -11.85 11.52 7.47
C GLN A 27 -10.61 11.27 8.34
N GLU A 28 -10.19 10.01 8.52
CA GLU A 28 -8.96 9.65 9.23
C GLU A 28 -7.72 10.26 8.55
N PHE A 29 -7.63 10.21 7.22
CA PHE A 29 -6.55 10.86 6.48
C PHE A 29 -6.55 12.37 6.67
N LYS A 30 -7.73 13.00 6.73
CA LYS A 30 -7.86 14.44 6.93
C LYS A 30 -7.42 14.88 8.33
N GLU A 31 -7.73 14.07 9.34
CA GLU A 31 -7.27 14.28 10.71
C GLU A 31 -5.76 14.10 10.83
N ALA A 32 -5.22 13.02 10.24
CA ALA A 32 -3.77 12.79 10.20
C ALA A 32 -3.04 13.91 9.45
N PHE A 33 -3.57 14.36 8.31
CA PHE A 33 -3.01 15.49 7.56
C PHE A 33 -3.02 16.77 8.40
N GLY A 34 -4.11 17.06 9.12
CA GLY A 34 -4.20 18.23 9.99
C GLY A 34 -3.30 18.17 11.24
N LEU A 35 -2.83 16.97 11.62
CA LEU A 35 -1.77 16.82 12.63
C LEU A 35 -0.37 16.99 12.04
N MET A 36 -0.21 16.75 10.75
CA MET A 36 1.07 16.91 10.07
C MET A 36 1.31 18.35 9.61
N ASP A 37 0.30 18.99 9.03
CA ASP A 37 0.28 20.37 8.55
C ASP A 37 0.16 21.35 9.74
N GLN A 38 1.30 21.73 10.33
CA GLN A 38 1.36 22.53 11.56
C GLN A 38 1.00 23.98 11.30
N ASP A 39 1.46 24.53 10.18
CA ASP A 39 1.18 25.91 9.79
C ASP A 39 -0.20 26.09 9.11
N ARG A 40 -0.86 24.99 8.76
CA ARG A 40 -2.19 24.92 8.13
C ARG A 40 -2.25 25.61 6.78
N ASP A 41 -1.14 25.58 6.03
CA ASP A 41 -1.08 26.12 4.67
C ASP A 41 -1.72 25.17 3.62
N GLY A 42 -2.07 23.96 4.03
CA GLY A 42 -2.67 22.92 3.19
C GLY A 42 -1.67 22.02 2.46
N SER A 43 -0.38 22.10 2.82
CA SER A 43 0.73 21.33 2.25
C SER A 43 1.73 20.93 3.34
N ILE A 44 2.09 19.65 3.39
CA ILE A 44 3.15 19.19 4.30
C ILE A 44 4.51 19.58 3.70
N SER A 45 5.21 20.45 4.42
CA SER A 45 6.56 20.93 4.10
C SER A 45 7.64 20.23 4.93
N PHE A 46 8.90 20.58 4.66
CA PHE A 46 10.04 20.11 5.46
C PHE A 46 9.94 20.56 6.93
N ASP A 47 9.50 21.80 7.15
CA ASP A 47 9.39 22.38 8.48
C ASP A 47 8.27 21.72 9.29
N ASP A 48 7.14 21.41 8.64
CA ASP A 48 6.06 20.63 9.24
C ASP A 48 6.52 19.25 9.70
N LEU A 49 7.23 18.51 8.84
CA LEU A 49 7.79 17.21 9.22
C LEU A 49 8.76 17.35 10.40
N LYS A 50 9.61 18.37 10.41
CA LYS A 50 10.55 18.62 11.50
C LYS A 50 9.82 18.88 12.83
N GLU A 51 8.75 19.66 12.81
CA GLU A 51 7.93 19.93 14.00
C GLU A 51 7.14 18.70 14.46
N VAL A 52 6.58 17.92 13.54
CA VAL A 52 5.87 16.67 13.84
C VAL A 52 6.78 15.66 14.52
N TYR A 53 7.97 15.42 13.95
CA TYR A 53 8.93 14.49 14.56
C TYR A 53 9.41 14.99 15.92
N SER A 54 9.65 16.31 16.06
CA SER A 54 10.01 16.93 17.34
C SER A 54 8.90 16.73 18.39
N SER A 55 7.64 16.86 17.98
CA SER A 55 6.46 16.64 18.83
C SER A 55 6.31 15.17 19.27
N LEU A 56 6.81 14.23 18.46
CA LEU A 56 6.89 12.80 18.79
C LEU A 56 8.14 12.44 19.61
N GLY A 57 8.97 13.41 19.99
CA GLY A 57 10.22 13.19 20.73
C GLY A 57 11.32 12.52 19.91
N LYS A 58 11.19 12.52 18.58
CA LYS A 58 12.18 11.98 17.65
C LYS A 58 12.97 13.11 17.00
N SER A 59 14.28 12.93 16.89
CA SER A 59 15.18 13.87 16.20
C SER A 59 15.66 13.26 14.87
N PRO A 60 14.86 13.31 13.79
CA PRO A 60 15.27 12.83 12.48
C PRO A 60 16.42 13.69 11.95
N LYS A 61 17.25 13.11 11.09
CA LYS A 61 18.27 13.89 10.38
C LYS A 61 17.59 14.74 9.32
N GLU A 62 18.08 15.95 9.13
CA GLU A 62 17.55 16.85 8.09
C GLU A 62 17.72 16.26 6.68
N SER A 63 18.75 15.42 6.46
CA SER A 63 18.92 14.67 5.21
C SER A 63 17.73 13.77 4.91
N ASP A 64 17.23 13.07 5.92
CA ASP A 64 16.20 12.05 5.77
C ASP A 64 14.86 12.74 5.49
N LEU A 65 14.56 13.83 6.20
CA LEU A 65 13.37 14.65 5.95
C LEU A 65 13.37 15.29 4.57
N LYS A 66 14.53 15.79 4.11
CA LYS A 66 14.67 16.34 2.74
C LYS A 66 14.44 15.26 1.69
N GLN A 67 15.02 14.08 1.91
CA GLN A 67 14.81 12.94 1.02
C GLN A 67 13.33 12.56 0.95
N MET A 68 12.61 12.52 2.09
CA MET A 68 11.17 12.23 2.10
C MET A 68 10.37 13.22 1.25
N ILE A 69 10.66 14.52 1.33
CA ILE A 69 9.99 15.55 0.51
C ILE A 69 10.39 15.41 -0.97
N GLU A 70 11.66 15.14 -1.26
CA GLU A 70 12.17 14.98 -2.62
C GLU A 70 11.61 13.74 -3.32
N GLU A 71 11.47 12.63 -2.61
CA GLU A 71 10.84 11.38 -3.09
C GLU A 71 9.38 11.60 -3.50
N THR A 72 8.68 12.52 -2.84
CA THR A 72 7.33 12.88 -3.25
C THR A 72 7.30 13.80 -4.47
N GLY A 73 8.43 14.39 -4.88
CA GLY A 73 8.50 15.37 -5.98
C GLY A 73 8.01 16.77 -5.57
N GLY A 74 8.26 17.18 -4.33
CA GLY A 74 7.88 18.50 -3.78
C GLY A 74 6.69 18.47 -2.81
N PRO A 75 6.20 19.62 -2.33
CA PRO A 75 5.25 19.72 -1.22
C PRO A 75 4.03 18.79 -1.35
N VAL A 76 3.63 18.18 -0.24
CA VAL A 76 2.56 17.16 -0.22
C VAL A 76 1.26 17.80 0.24
N ASN A 77 0.39 18.16 -0.70
CA ASN A 77 -0.97 18.56 -0.36
C ASN A 77 -1.86 17.34 -0.08
N PHE A 78 -3.03 17.58 0.52
CA PHE A 78 -3.94 16.50 0.92
C PHE A 78 -4.35 15.56 -0.23
N THR A 79 -4.55 16.11 -1.43
CA THR A 79 -4.86 15.29 -2.61
C THR A 79 -3.70 14.38 -2.99
N LYS A 80 -2.47 14.91 -2.98
CA LYS A 80 -1.26 14.16 -3.29
C LYS A 80 -1.00 13.09 -2.24
N LEU A 81 -1.27 13.39 -0.96
CA LEU A 81 -1.24 12.40 0.12
C LEU A 81 -2.19 11.23 -0.20
N LEU A 82 -3.46 11.51 -0.51
CA LEU A 82 -4.43 10.47 -0.88
C LEU A 82 -4.00 9.72 -2.14
N GLN A 83 -3.35 10.36 -3.09
CA GLN A 83 -2.83 9.69 -4.28
C GLN A 83 -1.67 8.76 -3.94
N MET A 84 -0.75 9.17 -3.07
CA MET A 84 0.34 8.30 -2.61
C MET A 84 -0.18 7.11 -1.80
N PHE A 85 -1.13 7.33 -0.91
CA PHE A 85 -1.82 6.22 -0.22
C PHE A 85 -2.62 5.38 -1.20
N GLY A 86 -3.24 6.01 -2.19
CA GLY A 86 -3.95 5.34 -3.26
C GLY A 86 -3.01 4.41 -4.00
N ASP A 87 -1.98 4.93 -4.65
CA ASP A 87 -1.04 4.13 -5.43
C ASP A 87 -0.40 3.00 -4.60
N ARG A 88 -0.18 3.22 -3.29
CA ARG A 88 0.34 2.20 -2.37
C ARG A 88 -0.70 1.17 -1.91
N LEU A 89 -1.98 1.53 -1.82
CA LEU A 89 -3.09 0.65 -1.43
C LEU A 89 -3.76 -0.06 -2.64
N HIS A 90 -3.71 0.53 -3.83
CA HIS A 90 -4.30 0.00 -5.07
C HIS A 90 -3.43 -1.04 -5.79
N GLY A 91 -2.22 -1.31 -5.29
CA GLY A 91 -1.46 -2.48 -5.73
C GLY A 91 -2.07 -3.81 -5.24
N THR A 92 -3.05 -3.78 -4.34
CA THR A 92 -3.55 -5.00 -3.70
C THR A 92 -5.07 -4.95 -3.50
N ASP A 93 -5.81 -5.97 -3.92
CA ASP A 93 -7.26 -6.09 -3.72
C ASP A 93 -7.65 -6.09 -2.23
N ALA A 94 -8.90 -5.79 -1.89
CA ALA A 94 -9.39 -5.86 -0.51
C ALA A 94 -9.13 -7.24 0.13
N GLU A 95 -8.91 -7.30 1.46
CA GLU A 95 -8.60 -8.55 2.17
C GLU A 95 -9.64 -9.64 1.86
N ASP A 96 -10.92 -9.30 1.85
CA ASP A 96 -12.01 -10.23 1.52
C ASP A 96 -11.93 -10.77 0.09
N VAL A 97 -11.50 -9.94 -0.87
CA VAL A 97 -11.34 -10.33 -2.27
C VAL A 97 -10.15 -11.28 -2.42
N LEU A 98 -9.02 -10.97 -1.80
CA LEU A 98 -7.85 -11.85 -1.77
C LEU A 98 -8.18 -13.18 -1.09
N MET A 99 -8.85 -13.12 0.06
CA MET A 99 -9.30 -14.28 0.83
C MET A 99 -10.23 -15.16 0.01
N ASN A 100 -11.19 -14.57 -0.72
CA ASN A 100 -12.08 -15.30 -1.60
C ASN A 100 -11.31 -15.93 -2.77
N GLY A 101 -10.29 -15.26 -3.31
CA GLY A 101 -9.38 -15.83 -4.30
C GLY A 101 -8.70 -17.09 -3.78
N PHE A 102 -8.08 -17.06 -2.60
CA PHE A 102 -7.45 -18.24 -1.99
C PHE A 102 -8.44 -19.35 -1.66
N LYS A 103 -9.65 -19.01 -1.20
CA LYS A 103 -10.73 -19.99 -0.95
C LYS A 103 -11.15 -20.78 -2.19
N THR A 104 -10.96 -20.24 -3.41
CA THR A 104 -11.23 -21.02 -4.63
C THR A 104 -10.29 -22.22 -4.79
N PHE A 105 -9.11 -22.18 -4.15
CA PHE A 105 -8.12 -23.24 -4.17
C PHE A 105 -8.16 -24.14 -2.94
N ASP A 106 -8.74 -23.66 -1.83
CA ASP A 106 -8.98 -24.43 -0.61
C ASP A 106 -10.35 -25.12 -0.65
N THR A 107 -10.46 -26.17 -1.49
CA THR A 107 -11.71 -26.92 -1.68
C THR A 107 -12.21 -27.59 -0.39
N ASP A 108 -11.30 -27.82 0.56
CA ASP A 108 -11.60 -28.48 1.83
C ASP A 108 -11.99 -27.50 2.94
N GLY A 109 -11.88 -26.19 2.68
CA GLY A 109 -12.19 -25.12 3.65
C GLY A 109 -11.32 -25.15 4.90
N LYS A 110 -10.07 -25.62 4.78
CA LYS A 110 -9.14 -25.79 5.91
C LYS A 110 -8.46 -24.49 6.34
N GLY A 111 -8.46 -23.46 5.50
CA GLY A 111 -7.72 -22.22 5.73
C GLY A 111 -6.23 -22.30 5.36
N PHE A 112 -5.79 -23.40 4.74
CA PHE A 112 -4.39 -23.64 4.41
C PHE A 112 -4.22 -24.09 2.96
N LEU A 113 -3.16 -23.62 2.31
CA LEU A 113 -2.77 -24.04 0.97
C LEU A 113 -1.39 -24.67 0.99
N ASN A 114 -1.20 -25.75 0.24
CA ASN A 114 0.13 -26.32 0.08
C ASN A 114 1.00 -25.38 -0.79
N ARG A 115 2.19 -25.06 -0.31
CA ARG A 115 3.15 -24.18 -1.00
C ARG A 115 3.45 -24.63 -2.43
N ASP A 116 3.68 -25.93 -2.64
CA ASP A 116 4.05 -26.48 -3.94
C ASP A 116 2.87 -26.39 -4.92
N ASN A 117 1.64 -26.65 -4.44
CA ASN A 117 0.44 -26.45 -5.25
C ASN A 117 0.27 -24.98 -5.67
N LEU A 118 0.50 -24.04 -4.74
CA LEU A 118 0.42 -22.61 -5.02
C LEU A 118 1.50 -22.17 -6.00
N ARG A 119 2.72 -22.73 -5.88
CA ARG A 119 3.82 -22.52 -6.84
C ARG A 119 3.41 -22.94 -8.23
N ASP A 120 2.92 -24.16 -8.38
CA ASP A 120 2.55 -24.71 -9.68
C ASP A 120 1.41 -23.88 -10.31
N LEU A 121 0.44 -23.44 -9.52
CA LEU A 121 -0.63 -22.53 -9.95
C LEU A 121 -0.08 -21.21 -10.49
N LEU A 122 0.76 -20.51 -9.73
CA LEU A 122 1.24 -19.16 -10.09
C LEU A 122 2.33 -19.15 -11.16
N THR A 123 3.01 -20.27 -11.39
CA THR A 123 4.05 -20.43 -12.41
C THR A 123 3.52 -21.04 -13.72
N THR A 124 2.39 -21.77 -13.67
CA THR A 124 1.84 -22.50 -14.83
C THR A 124 0.53 -21.93 -15.36
N MET A 125 -0.32 -21.35 -14.49
CA MET A 125 -1.62 -20.82 -14.89
C MET A 125 -1.58 -19.31 -15.19
N GLY A 126 -2.51 -18.84 -16.01
CA GLY A 126 -2.58 -17.44 -16.42
C GLY A 126 -1.77 -17.11 -17.69
N HIS A 127 -1.80 -15.82 -18.06
CA HIS A 127 -1.12 -15.33 -19.26
C HIS A 127 0.40 -15.42 -19.05
N PRO A 128 1.21 -15.75 -20.08
CA PRO A 128 2.66 -15.93 -19.93
C PRO A 128 3.41 -14.74 -19.31
N ASN A 129 2.88 -13.53 -19.47
CA ASN A 129 3.46 -12.29 -18.92
C ASN A 129 3.06 -12.01 -17.46
N GLU A 130 2.18 -12.84 -16.88
CA GLU A 130 1.67 -12.72 -15.50
C GLU A 130 2.10 -13.90 -14.62
N ARG A 131 2.73 -14.93 -15.22
CA ARG A 131 3.27 -16.07 -14.49
C ARG A 131 4.50 -15.62 -13.71
N LEU A 132 4.55 -16.01 -12.45
CA LEU A 132 5.73 -15.79 -11.65
C LEU A 132 6.85 -16.74 -12.09
N THR A 133 8.07 -16.25 -12.07
CA THR A 133 9.24 -17.12 -12.07
C THR A 133 9.42 -17.76 -10.70
N ASP A 134 10.18 -18.85 -10.63
CA ASP A 134 10.54 -19.49 -9.36
C ASP A 134 11.21 -18.53 -8.37
N ILE A 135 11.99 -17.58 -8.89
CA ILE A 135 12.69 -16.59 -8.08
C ILE A 135 11.69 -15.62 -7.46
N GLU A 136 10.79 -15.06 -8.27
CA GLU A 136 9.74 -14.15 -7.81
C GLU A 136 8.78 -14.82 -6.82
N PHE A 137 8.42 -16.08 -7.07
CA PHE A 137 7.57 -16.84 -6.15
C PHE A 137 8.23 -17.06 -4.79
N ASN A 138 9.52 -17.43 -4.77
CA ASN A 138 10.25 -17.61 -3.52
C ASN A 138 10.45 -16.29 -2.76
N GLN A 139 10.66 -15.18 -3.48
CA GLN A 139 10.71 -13.84 -2.88
C GLN A 139 9.36 -13.43 -2.31
N MET A 140 8.26 -13.72 -3.00
CA MET A 140 6.89 -13.43 -2.54
C MET A 140 6.57 -14.15 -1.22
N LEU A 141 7.06 -15.38 -1.04
CA LEU A 141 6.83 -16.17 0.17
C LEU A 141 7.89 -15.96 1.26
N GLU A 142 8.82 -15.03 1.10
CA GLU A 142 9.84 -14.78 2.10
C GLU A 142 9.22 -14.21 3.38
N GLY A 143 9.28 -15.00 4.47
CA GLY A 143 8.65 -14.65 5.75
C GLY A 143 7.14 -14.92 5.78
N ALA A 144 6.59 -15.63 4.79
CA ALA A 144 5.20 -16.06 4.80
C ALA A 144 4.93 -17.07 5.92
N PRO A 145 3.70 -17.12 6.46
CA PRO A 145 3.30 -18.04 7.54
C PRO A 145 3.12 -19.46 7.01
N ILE A 146 4.25 -20.14 6.77
CA ILE A 146 4.31 -21.51 6.27
C ILE A 146 4.76 -22.42 7.42
N ASP A 147 3.99 -23.46 7.69
CA ASP A 147 4.33 -24.43 8.73
C ASP A 147 5.43 -25.42 8.27
N ALA A 148 5.89 -26.26 9.20
CA ALA A 148 6.90 -27.30 8.91
C ALA A 148 6.44 -28.37 7.90
N LYS A 149 5.15 -28.41 7.56
CA LYS A 149 4.55 -29.33 6.58
C LYS A 149 4.39 -28.67 5.19
N GLY A 150 4.81 -27.42 5.04
CA GLY A 150 4.67 -26.67 3.78
C GLY A 150 3.27 -26.13 3.55
N LEU A 151 2.45 -26.00 4.60
CA LEU A 151 1.12 -25.42 4.53
C LEU A 151 1.18 -23.93 4.85
N LEU A 152 0.76 -23.11 3.89
CA LEU A 152 0.62 -21.66 4.00
C LEU A 152 -0.74 -21.32 4.61
N ASP A 153 -0.73 -20.57 5.70
CA ASP A 153 -1.93 -19.89 6.22
C ASP A 153 -2.23 -18.66 5.35
N PHE A 154 -3.18 -18.79 4.42
CA PHE A 154 -3.50 -17.69 3.51
C PHE A 154 -4.22 -16.53 4.21
N GLY A 155 -4.84 -16.75 5.37
CA GLY A 155 -5.45 -15.69 6.15
C GLY A 155 -4.41 -14.80 6.84
N ALA A 156 -3.37 -15.40 7.40
CA ALA A 156 -2.23 -14.64 7.91
C ALA A 156 -1.42 -14.01 6.76
N PHE A 157 -1.25 -14.72 5.65
CA PHE A 157 -0.51 -14.21 4.48
C PHE A 157 -1.20 -13.01 3.82
N THR A 158 -2.53 -13.02 3.68
CA THR A 158 -3.29 -11.87 3.14
C THR A 158 -3.15 -10.62 4.02
N LYS A 159 -3.14 -10.79 5.34
CA LYS A 159 -2.86 -9.70 6.30
C LYS A 159 -1.43 -9.19 6.16
N GLN A 160 -0.46 -10.08 6.01
CA GLN A 160 0.94 -9.71 5.79
C GLN A 160 1.14 -8.95 4.48
N ILE A 161 0.50 -9.37 3.38
CA ILE A 161 0.53 -8.64 2.11
C ILE A 161 -0.08 -7.24 2.27
N LYS A 162 -1.17 -7.11 3.04
CA LYS A 162 -1.87 -5.83 3.22
C LYS A 162 -1.19 -4.86 4.19
N ARG A 163 -0.52 -5.36 5.22
CA ARG A 163 0.06 -4.54 6.30
C ARG A 163 1.58 -4.39 6.18
N GLY A 164 2.24 -5.17 5.32
CA GLY A 164 3.70 -5.27 5.24
C GLY A 164 4.25 -6.24 6.30
N LYS A 165 5.55 -6.56 6.22
CA LYS A 165 6.26 -7.24 7.32
C LYS A 165 6.22 -6.31 8.54
N GLU A 166 5.59 -6.74 9.63
CA GLU A 166 5.85 -6.12 10.94
C GLU A 166 7.26 -6.56 11.32
N ASP A 167 8.24 -5.68 11.12
CA ASP A 167 9.58 -5.88 11.65
C ASP A 167 9.46 -5.84 13.19
N GLU A 168 9.68 -6.99 13.84
CA GLU A 168 9.88 -7.11 15.28
C GLU A 168 11.27 -6.59 15.69
#